data_AF-R5IVA2-F1
#
_entry.id   AF-R5IVA2-F1
#
_cell.length_a   1.000
_cell.length_b   1.000
_cell.length_c   1.000
_cell.angle_alpha   90.00
_cell.angle_beta   90.00
_cell.angle_gamma   90.00
#
_symmetry.space_group_name_H-M   'P 1'
#
loop_
_entity.id
_entity.type
_entity.pdbx_description
1 polymer ?
#
loop_
_entity_poly.entity_id
_entity_poly.type
_entity_poly.pdbx_seq_one_letter_code
_entity_poly.pdbx_strand_id
1 'polypeptide(L)'
;MKKKKKILLGPVITIIILTILIMIISAICSALGVQGEITSINNQSLETSMVTVRSIFSKEGLAYFFSSPVDTFKNFEPLVLLIISLMAVSIGKASGLFKAIFTPLKRLKPGVVTFFTLFAGIVSSFLGEYGFILVLPLTAVIYQYLGRNSMLGILTAFIGVSMGYGAGLVFNYDDYQLGLLTRAAAVVDVDENYVFNAWSNSYAMVAATFILSIIGTLVVENILRPKVKESIKEEDNLVISKKGLLFSGIAFVILMLVFLYTIIPGLPGSGILLDNSQTDYVAQLLGPDAPFTDAFAFVFLIIMMICSGIYGFISKNIINTNDFSVGLSKEFDNLGYMFILMFFASLLVSILNWTNLGTVVASWLISFMSNLEFTGLPLIITMFLVIVIMSFLIPDAITKWTLASPILVPLFMKANITPDFTQFIFKAADSVGKGMTPFFVYFIVMLAFLEKYNNKESNKITVFGTLKLLRPTALIFAVIWFIIVIGFFVIGLPLGPTAAAPTL
;
A
#
# COMPACT_ATOMS: atom_id res chain seq x y z
N MET A 1 32.09 0.93 -32.16
CA MET A 1 31.92 0.82 -30.68
C MET A 1 30.97 -0.32 -30.36
N LYS A 2 31.48 -1.46 -29.86
CA LYS A 2 30.64 -2.54 -29.30
C LYS A 2 29.86 -1.94 -28.11
N LYS A 3 28.53 -1.81 -28.22
CA LYS A 3 27.68 -1.47 -27.06
C LYS A 3 28.02 -2.47 -25.96
N LYS A 4 28.65 -2.02 -24.85
CA LYS A 4 28.77 -2.82 -23.63
C LYS A 4 27.38 -3.35 -23.34
N LYS A 5 27.17 -4.67 -23.41
CA LYS A 5 25.94 -5.31 -22.95
C LYS A 5 25.78 -4.87 -21.50
N LYS A 6 24.88 -3.92 -21.22
CA LYS A 6 24.51 -3.59 -19.85
C LYS A 6 24.01 -4.90 -19.25
N ILE A 7 24.72 -5.40 -18.24
CA ILE A 7 24.25 -6.52 -17.42
C ILE A 7 22.99 -6.00 -16.75
N LEU A 8 21.83 -6.31 -17.33
CA LEU A 8 20.53 -6.03 -16.74
C LEU A 8 20.28 -7.15 -15.73
N LEU A 9 20.49 -6.82 -14.46
CA LEU A 9 20.24 -7.72 -13.34
C LEU A 9 18.72 -7.90 -13.19
N GLY A 10 18.28 -9.15 -13.14
CA GLY A 10 16.88 -9.46 -12.86
C GLY A 10 16.47 -9.00 -11.44
N PRO A 11 15.17 -8.83 -11.18
CA PRO A 11 14.65 -8.44 -9.87
C PRO A 11 15.19 -9.26 -8.70
N VAL A 12 15.14 -10.60 -8.77
CA VAL A 12 15.65 -11.49 -7.72
C VAL A 12 17.11 -11.21 -7.37
N ILE A 13 17.99 -11.18 -8.37
CA ILE A 13 19.43 -10.90 -8.15
C ILE A 13 19.63 -9.49 -7.60
N THR A 14 18.81 -8.53 -8.03
CA THR A 14 18.89 -7.16 -7.50
C THR A 14 18.54 -7.11 -6.02
N ILE A 15 17.48 -7.81 -5.60
CA ILE A 15 17.09 -7.92 -4.19
C ILE A 15 18.19 -8.59 -3.38
N ILE A 16 18.77 -9.70 -3.87
CA ILE A 16 19.91 -10.37 -3.21
C ILE A 16 21.11 -9.42 -3.03
N ILE A 17 21.45 -8.64 -4.07
CA ILE A 17 22.54 -7.66 -3.99
C ILE A 17 22.22 -6.57 -2.97
N LEU A 18 20.98 -6.08 -2.92
CA LEU A 18 20.54 -5.10 -1.92
C LEU A 18 20.63 -5.68 -0.50
N THR A 19 20.25 -6.95 -0.31
CA THR A 19 20.37 -7.63 0.98
C THR A 19 21.83 -7.71 1.43
N ILE A 20 22.72 -8.16 0.54
CA ILE A 20 24.16 -8.24 0.83
C ILE A 20 24.73 -6.85 1.11
N LEU A 21 24.30 -5.83 0.36
CA LEU A 21 24.73 -4.46 0.60
C LEU A 21 24.32 -3.97 1.99
N ILE A 22 23.09 -4.23 2.43
CA ILE A 22 22.64 -3.90 3.79
C ILE A 22 23.43 -4.66 4.86
N MET A 23 23.74 -5.94 4.63
CA MET A 23 24.59 -6.72 5.55
C MET A 23 25.98 -6.09 5.71
N ILE A 24 26.58 -5.60 4.61
CA ILE A 24 27.89 -4.94 4.64
C ILE A 24 27.78 -3.57 5.31
N ILE A 25 26.78 -2.75 4.94
CA ILE A 25 26.58 -1.42 5.52
C ILE A 25 26.33 -1.53 7.03
N SER A 26 25.47 -2.44 7.47
CA SER A 26 25.19 -2.64 8.89
C SER A 26 26.45 -3.03 9.67
N ALA A 27 27.34 -3.82 9.07
CA ALA A 27 28.62 -4.18 9.69
C ALA A 27 29.59 -3.01 9.81
N ILE A 28 29.71 -2.19 8.77
CA ILE A 28 30.53 -0.97 8.80
C ILE A 28 30.00 0.00 9.83
N CYS A 29 28.70 0.29 9.81
CA CYS A 29 28.05 1.20 10.76
C CYS A 29 28.19 0.70 12.20
N SER A 30 27.98 -0.59 12.44
CA SER A 30 28.15 -1.19 13.77
C SER A 30 29.61 -1.11 14.25
N ALA A 31 30.58 -1.36 13.37
CA ALA A 31 32.02 -1.23 13.69
C ALA A 31 32.43 0.22 14.00
N LEU A 32 31.77 1.20 13.38
CA LEU A 32 31.96 2.63 13.65
C LEU A 32 31.22 3.11 14.91
N GLY A 33 30.48 2.24 15.61
CA GLY A 33 29.70 2.61 16.78
C GLY A 33 28.53 3.55 16.48
N VAL A 34 27.97 3.45 15.26
CA VAL A 34 26.87 4.30 14.81
C VAL A 34 25.61 4.04 15.66
N GLN A 35 25.09 5.10 16.26
CA GLN A 35 23.97 5.06 17.21
C GLN A 35 23.05 6.28 17.04
N GLY A 36 21.83 6.16 17.55
CA GLY A 36 20.81 7.21 17.53
C GLY A 36 19.95 7.20 18.79
N GLU A 37 19.30 8.33 19.05
CA GLU A 37 18.42 8.54 20.20
C GLU A 37 16.96 8.39 19.78
N ILE A 38 16.21 7.51 20.44
CA ILE A 38 14.77 7.35 20.20
C ILE A 38 14.03 7.78 21.44
N THR A 39 13.13 8.75 21.26
CA THR A 39 12.16 9.12 22.28
C THR A 39 10.88 8.33 22.05
N SER A 40 10.49 7.52 23.02
CA SER A 40 9.26 6.74 23.02
C SER A 40 8.34 7.17 24.16
N ILE A 41 7.04 7.01 23.97
CA ILE A 41 6.04 7.26 25.01
C ILE A 41 5.80 5.96 25.75
N ASN A 42 6.15 5.93 27.03
CA ASN A 42 5.92 4.80 27.92
C ASN A 42 5.22 5.29 29.19
N ASN A 43 4.10 4.65 29.56
CA ASN A 43 3.28 5.05 30.71
C ASN A 43 2.99 6.56 30.80
N GLN A 44 2.66 7.20 29.67
CA GLN A 44 2.41 8.66 29.57
C GLN A 44 3.62 9.55 29.89
N SER A 45 4.83 9.00 29.84
CA SER A 45 6.08 9.73 30.01
C SER A 45 6.99 9.56 28.79
N LEU A 46 7.82 10.57 28.52
CA LEU A 46 8.82 10.49 27.45
C LEU A 46 10.09 9.81 27.99
N GLU A 47 10.41 8.65 27.43
CA GLU A 47 11.64 7.93 27.71
C GLU A 47 12.54 7.99 26.48
N THR A 48 13.79 8.45 26.67
CA THR A 48 14.79 8.46 25.59
C THR A 48 15.75 7.30 25.78
N SER A 49 15.88 6.47 24.75
CA SER A 49 16.77 5.32 24.74
C SER A 49 17.73 5.38 23.56
N MET A 50 18.92 4.81 23.75
CA MET A 50 19.93 4.70 22.71
C MET A 50 19.69 3.43 21.89
N VAL A 51 19.64 3.56 20.58
CA VAL A 51 19.62 2.43 19.64
C VAL A 51 20.87 2.44 18.79
N THR A 52 21.52 1.28 18.73
CA THR A 52 22.75 1.06 17.96
C THR A 52 22.46 0.24 16.71
N VAL A 53 23.24 0.49 15.65
CA VAL A 53 23.20 -0.36 14.46
C VAL A 53 23.80 -1.72 14.79
N ARG A 54 23.06 -2.78 14.48
CA ARG A 54 23.46 -4.17 14.71
C ARG A 54 24.06 -4.76 13.44
N SER A 55 25.27 -5.32 13.55
CA SER A 55 25.92 -6.04 12.45
C SER A 55 25.34 -7.44 12.27
N ILE A 56 24.96 -7.80 11.05
CA ILE A 56 24.57 -9.17 10.70
C ILE A 56 25.76 -10.15 10.81
N PHE A 57 26.99 -9.69 10.67
CA PHE A 57 28.17 -10.56 10.80
C PHE A 57 28.59 -10.82 12.27
N SER A 58 27.82 -10.31 13.24
CA SER A 58 27.98 -10.70 14.64
C SER A 58 27.51 -12.15 14.87
N LYS A 59 27.87 -12.75 16.01
CA LYS A 59 27.40 -14.10 16.38
C LYS A 59 25.87 -14.19 16.39
N GLU A 60 25.22 -13.19 16.99
CA GLU A 60 23.76 -13.09 17.04
C GLU A 60 23.15 -12.83 15.66
N GLY A 61 23.78 -11.97 14.87
CA GLY A 61 23.33 -11.65 13.51
C GLY A 61 23.42 -12.83 12.55
N LEU A 62 24.50 -13.63 12.64
CA LEU A 62 24.64 -14.85 11.84
C LEU A 62 23.62 -15.90 12.29
N ALA A 63 23.43 -16.06 13.60
CA ALA A 63 22.40 -16.94 14.13
C ALA A 63 21.01 -16.56 13.59
N TYR A 64 20.68 -15.27 13.62
CA TYR A 64 19.43 -14.74 13.06
C TYR A 64 19.33 -14.93 11.55
N PHE A 65 20.41 -14.66 10.79
CA PHE A 65 20.42 -14.80 9.33
C PHE A 65 20.12 -16.23 8.87
N PHE A 66 20.63 -17.24 9.57
CA PHE A 66 20.39 -18.64 9.22
C PHE A 66 19.07 -19.19 9.78
N SER A 67 18.56 -18.67 10.92
CA SER A 67 17.32 -19.17 11.53
C SER A 67 16.05 -18.49 11.00
N SER A 68 16.11 -17.20 10.69
CA SER A 68 14.94 -16.38 10.33
C SER A 68 14.29 -16.61 8.95
N PRO A 69 14.95 -17.11 7.88
CA PRO A 69 14.37 -17.09 6.54
C PRO A 69 13.03 -17.85 6.40
N VAL A 70 12.91 -19.02 7.04
CA VAL A 70 11.70 -19.85 6.96
C VAL A 70 10.53 -19.17 7.68
N ASP A 71 10.75 -18.72 8.91
CA ASP A 71 9.72 -18.04 9.70
C ASP A 71 9.32 -16.71 9.08
N THR A 72 10.30 -15.96 8.58
CA THR A 72 10.07 -14.69 7.87
C THR A 72 9.19 -14.91 6.65
N PHE A 73 9.43 -15.95 5.86
CA PHE A 73 8.63 -16.23 4.67
C PHE A 73 7.23 -16.76 5.02
N LYS A 74 7.14 -17.62 6.03
CA LYS A 74 5.85 -18.14 6.54
C LYS A 74 4.93 -17.02 7.03
N ASN A 75 5.51 -16.05 7.76
CA ASN A 75 4.78 -14.91 8.32
C ASN A 75 4.73 -13.71 7.36
N PHE A 76 5.13 -13.90 6.10
CA PHE A 76 5.09 -12.84 5.10
C PHE A 76 3.66 -12.66 4.61
N GLU A 77 2.87 -11.88 5.34
CA GLU A 77 1.45 -11.63 5.07
C GLU A 77 1.12 -11.35 3.59
N PRO A 78 1.91 -10.55 2.84
CA PRO A 78 1.58 -10.25 1.44
C PRO A 78 1.57 -11.47 0.52
N LEU A 79 2.27 -12.55 0.89
CA LEU A 79 2.24 -13.82 0.17
C LEU A 79 0.89 -14.53 0.29
N VAL A 80 0.37 -14.65 1.52
CA VAL A 80 -0.88 -15.37 1.80
C VAL A 80 -2.03 -14.70 1.07
N LEU A 81 -2.10 -13.37 1.20
CA LEU A 81 -3.12 -12.56 0.57
C LEU A 81 -3.03 -12.60 -0.95
N LEU A 82 -1.82 -12.66 -1.52
CA LEU A 82 -1.63 -12.82 -2.95
C LEU A 82 -2.24 -14.12 -3.45
N ILE A 83 -1.98 -15.23 -2.76
CA ILE A 83 -2.51 -16.55 -3.15
C ILE A 83 -4.05 -16.51 -3.17
N ILE A 84 -4.66 -15.92 -2.13
CA ILE A 84 -6.11 -15.76 -2.03
C ILE A 84 -6.66 -14.88 -3.17
N SER A 85 -6.03 -13.73 -3.42
CA SER A 85 -6.41 -12.83 -4.51
C SER A 85 -6.28 -13.49 -5.88
N LEU A 86 -5.23 -14.29 -6.11
CA LEU A 86 -5.02 -14.98 -7.37
C LEU A 86 -6.09 -16.03 -7.61
N MET A 87 -6.49 -16.81 -6.59
CA MET A 87 -7.60 -17.75 -6.73
C MET A 87 -8.90 -17.04 -7.12
N ALA A 88 -9.20 -15.93 -6.44
CA ALA A 88 -10.39 -15.11 -6.71
C ALA A 88 -10.39 -14.52 -8.14
N VAL A 89 -9.25 -13.99 -8.59
CA VAL A 89 -9.09 -13.45 -9.94
C VAL A 89 -9.11 -14.57 -10.99
N SER A 90 -8.50 -15.72 -10.69
CA SER A 90 -8.43 -16.88 -11.57
C SER A 90 -9.81 -17.40 -11.91
N ILE A 91 -10.66 -17.63 -10.90
CA ILE A 91 -12.01 -18.16 -11.15
C ILE A 91 -12.91 -17.11 -11.83
N GLY A 92 -12.75 -15.82 -11.51
CA GLY A 92 -13.46 -14.73 -12.17
C GLY A 92 -13.14 -14.62 -13.66
N LYS A 93 -11.89 -14.85 -14.04
CA LYS A 93 -11.47 -14.89 -15.44
C LYS A 93 -11.88 -16.21 -16.11
N ALA A 94 -11.62 -17.35 -15.49
CA ALA A 94 -11.92 -18.68 -16.02
C ALA A 94 -13.42 -18.89 -16.29
N SER A 95 -14.29 -18.36 -15.42
CA SER A 95 -15.73 -18.40 -15.61
C SER A 95 -16.25 -17.48 -16.72
N GLY A 96 -15.45 -16.50 -17.16
CA GLY A 96 -15.88 -15.43 -18.07
C GLY A 96 -16.69 -14.31 -17.43
N LEU A 97 -16.83 -14.30 -16.09
CA LEU A 97 -17.51 -13.23 -15.36
C LEU A 97 -16.86 -11.87 -15.62
N PHE A 98 -15.53 -11.80 -15.49
CA PHE A 98 -14.77 -10.58 -15.75
C PHE A 98 -14.88 -10.10 -17.20
N LYS A 99 -14.91 -11.02 -18.17
CA LYS A 99 -15.17 -10.66 -19.56
C LYS A 99 -16.52 -9.96 -19.71
N ALA A 100 -17.57 -10.49 -19.08
CA ALA A 100 -18.90 -9.90 -19.14
C ALA A 100 -18.99 -8.52 -18.47
N ILE A 101 -18.32 -8.33 -17.33
CA ILE A 101 -18.34 -7.06 -16.57
C ILE A 101 -17.47 -5.99 -17.25
N PHE A 102 -16.29 -6.35 -17.74
CA PHE A 102 -15.29 -5.37 -18.19
C PHE A 102 -15.34 -5.08 -19.70
N THR A 103 -15.81 -5.99 -20.55
CA THR A 103 -15.94 -5.73 -22.01
C THR A 103 -16.81 -4.49 -22.32
N PRO A 104 -17.95 -4.24 -21.64
CA PRO A 104 -18.74 -3.01 -21.85
C PRO A 104 -17.95 -1.71 -21.63
N LEU A 105 -16.94 -1.74 -20.74
CA LEU A 105 -16.11 -0.57 -20.42
C LEU A 105 -15.18 -0.17 -21.57
N LYS A 106 -15.04 -1.00 -22.61
CA LYS A 106 -14.24 -0.69 -23.82
C LYS A 106 -14.72 0.55 -24.56
N ARG A 107 -15.97 0.96 -24.35
CA ARG A 107 -16.54 2.20 -24.92
C ARG A 107 -16.02 3.47 -24.26
N LEU A 108 -15.39 3.37 -23.09
CA LEU A 108 -14.85 4.51 -22.36
C LEU A 108 -13.54 5.03 -22.99
N LYS A 109 -13.38 6.36 -22.99
CA LYS A 109 -12.16 7.02 -23.46
C LYS A 109 -10.92 6.57 -22.66
N PRO A 110 -9.71 6.62 -23.24
CA PRO A 110 -8.44 6.34 -22.57
C PRO A 110 -8.33 6.91 -21.15
N GLY A 111 -8.37 8.24 -21.05
CA GLY A 111 -8.21 8.93 -19.77
C GLY A 111 -9.31 8.64 -18.74
N VAL A 112 -10.52 8.29 -19.17
CA VAL A 112 -11.62 7.97 -18.23
C VAL A 112 -11.34 6.67 -17.48
N VAL A 113 -10.85 5.64 -18.20
CA VAL A 113 -10.45 4.38 -17.55
C VAL A 113 -9.26 4.61 -16.63
N THR A 114 -8.26 5.39 -17.06
CA THR A 114 -7.10 5.74 -16.24
C THR A 114 -7.51 6.48 -14.97
N PHE A 115 -8.46 7.41 -15.08
CA PHE A 115 -9.06 8.09 -13.93
C PHE A 115 -9.73 7.11 -12.98
N PHE A 116 -10.63 6.25 -13.47
CA PHE A 116 -11.28 5.27 -12.60
C PHE A 116 -10.30 4.27 -12.00
N THR A 117 -9.21 3.95 -12.70
CA THR A 117 -8.15 3.07 -12.19
C THR A 117 -7.40 3.73 -11.04
N LEU A 118 -6.98 5.00 -11.20
CA LEU A 118 -6.33 5.76 -10.13
C LEU A 118 -7.29 5.98 -8.97
N PHE A 119 -8.51 6.43 -9.25
CA PHE A 119 -9.53 6.69 -8.24
C PHE A 119 -9.84 5.43 -7.44
N ALA A 120 -10.09 4.29 -8.09
CA ALA A 120 -10.31 3.02 -7.40
C ALA A 120 -9.08 2.57 -6.60
N GLY A 121 -7.87 2.80 -7.12
CA GLY A 121 -6.62 2.54 -6.39
C GLY A 121 -6.51 3.38 -5.12
N ILE A 122 -6.77 4.68 -5.20
CA ILE A 122 -6.73 5.57 -4.03
C ILE A 122 -7.82 5.20 -3.03
N VAL A 123 -9.06 5.00 -3.50
CA VAL A 123 -10.18 4.60 -2.64
C VAL A 123 -9.88 3.30 -1.93
N SER A 124 -9.19 2.35 -2.57
CA SER A 124 -8.82 1.06 -1.95
C SER A 124 -7.89 1.18 -0.74
N SER A 125 -7.36 2.37 -0.42
CA SER A 125 -6.65 2.61 0.85
C SER A 125 -7.50 2.26 2.08
N PHE A 126 -8.84 2.27 1.97
CA PHE A 126 -9.72 1.81 3.06
C PHE A 126 -9.47 0.33 3.43
N LEU A 127 -8.99 -0.48 2.48
CA LEU A 127 -8.59 -1.87 2.67
C LEU A 127 -7.16 -1.99 3.22
N GLY A 128 -6.52 -0.89 3.58
CA GLY A 128 -5.12 -0.87 3.99
C GLY A 128 -4.23 -1.59 2.98
N GLU A 129 -3.42 -2.50 3.49
CA GLU A 129 -2.46 -3.27 2.71
C GLU A 129 -3.10 -4.28 1.72
N TYR A 130 -4.32 -4.76 2.01
CA TYR A 130 -5.06 -5.67 1.11
C TYR A 130 -5.36 -5.02 -0.25
N GLY A 131 -5.48 -3.68 -0.31
CA GLY A 131 -5.74 -2.93 -1.53
C GLY A 131 -4.70 -3.19 -2.62
N PHE A 132 -3.41 -3.26 -2.26
CA PHE A 132 -2.34 -3.53 -3.23
C PHE A 132 -2.51 -4.90 -3.90
N ILE A 133 -2.89 -5.89 -3.12
CA ILE A 133 -2.88 -7.27 -3.57
C ILE A 133 -4.10 -7.57 -4.43
N LEU A 134 -5.24 -6.97 -4.12
CA LEU A 134 -6.49 -7.14 -4.88
C LEU A 134 -6.52 -6.28 -6.15
N VAL A 135 -6.14 -5.01 -6.05
CA VAL A 135 -6.33 -4.04 -7.14
C VAL A 135 -5.34 -4.28 -8.30
N LEU A 136 -4.10 -4.67 -8.02
CA LEU A 136 -3.07 -4.89 -9.05
C LEU A 136 -3.47 -5.98 -10.07
N PRO A 137 -3.76 -7.24 -9.68
CA PRO A 137 -4.15 -8.29 -10.63
C PRO A 137 -5.49 -7.98 -11.31
N LEU A 138 -6.47 -7.44 -10.57
CA LEU A 138 -7.78 -7.11 -11.13
C LEU A 138 -7.64 -6.05 -12.22
N THR A 139 -6.84 -5.02 -12.00
CA THR A 139 -6.57 -3.96 -12.98
C THR A 139 -5.88 -4.51 -14.22
N ALA A 140 -4.93 -5.44 -14.05
CA ALA A 140 -4.27 -6.10 -15.16
C ALA A 140 -5.27 -6.79 -16.10
N VAL A 141 -6.25 -7.50 -15.52
CA VAL A 141 -7.34 -8.17 -16.25
C VAL A 141 -8.31 -7.17 -16.88
N ILE A 142 -8.68 -6.10 -16.17
CA ILE A 142 -9.51 -5.02 -16.72
C ILE A 142 -8.87 -4.45 -17.98
N TYR A 143 -7.58 -4.06 -17.91
CA TYR A 143 -6.87 -3.48 -19.05
C TYR A 143 -6.74 -4.46 -20.21
N GLN A 144 -6.56 -5.75 -19.91
CA GLN A 144 -6.55 -6.81 -20.91
C GLN A 144 -7.87 -6.84 -21.71
N TYR A 145 -9.01 -6.88 -21.02
CA TYR A 145 -10.35 -6.89 -21.66
C TYR A 145 -10.69 -5.60 -22.40
N LEU A 146 -10.13 -4.48 -21.96
CA LEU A 146 -10.24 -3.20 -22.66
C LEU A 146 -9.39 -3.13 -23.94
N GLY A 147 -8.54 -4.13 -24.19
CA GLY A 147 -7.57 -4.14 -25.29
C GLY A 147 -6.45 -3.12 -25.08
N ARG A 148 -6.06 -2.89 -23.83
CA ARG A 148 -5.01 -1.96 -23.40
C ARG A 148 -3.85 -2.72 -22.76
N ASN A 149 -2.74 -2.03 -22.54
CA ASN A 149 -1.58 -2.66 -21.91
C ASN A 149 -1.85 -2.92 -20.41
N SER A 150 -1.89 -4.19 -20.01
CA SER A 150 -2.04 -4.62 -18.60
C SER A 150 -0.95 -4.08 -17.68
N MET A 151 0.29 -3.95 -18.16
CA MET A 151 1.38 -3.33 -17.40
C MET A 151 1.10 -1.86 -17.10
N LEU A 152 0.50 -1.12 -18.04
CA LEU A 152 0.08 0.26 -17.78
C LEU A 152 -0.99 0.29 -16.68
N GLY A 153 -1.94 -0.65 -16.72
CA GLY A 153 -2.94 -0.83 -15.67
C GLY A 153 -2.31 -1.10 -14.31
N ILE A 154 -1.39 -2.06 -14.23
CA ILE A 154 -0.65 -2.42 -13.00
C ILE A 154 0.11 -1.21 -12.45
N LEU A 155 0.86 -0.48 -13.29
CA LEU A 155 1.59 0.72 -12.85
C LEU A 155 0.65 1.82 -12.37
N THR A 156 -0.48 2.02 -13.05
CA THR A 156 -1.50 3.02 -12.70
C THR A 156 -2.16 2.68 -11.36
N ALA A 157 -2.55 1.42 -11.18
CA ALA A 157 -3.07 0.91 -9.91
C ALA A 157 -2.02 1.07 -8.79
N PHE A 158 -0.77 0.67 -9.03
CA PHE A 158 0.30 0.85 -8.05
C PHE A 158 0.48 2.31 -7.64
N ILE A 159 0.47 3.26 -8.59
CA ILE A 159 0.51 4.70 -8.28
C ILE A 159 -0.69 5.12 -7.43
N GLY A 160 -1.90 4.69 -7.79
CA GLY A 160 -3.11 5.00 -7.04
C GLY A 160 -3.06 4.50 -5.60
N VAL A 161 -2.71 3.22 -5.40
CA VAL A 161 -2.68 2.61 -4.07
C VAL A 161 -1.48 3.09 -3.23
N SER A 162 -0.29 3.25 -3.81
CA SER A 162 0.91 3.71 -3.07
C SER A 162 0.94 5.21 -2.87
N MET A 163 1.01 5.97 -3.96
CA MET A 163 1.18 7.42 -3.91
C MET A 163 -0.11 8.14 -3.53
N GLY A 164 -1.23 7.44 -3.47
CA GLY A 164 -2.48 7.95 -2.92
C GLY A 164 -2.85 7.39 -1.55
N TYR A 165 -2.02 6.59 -0.90
CA TYR A 165 -2.35 5.87 0.34
C TYR A 165 -2.87 6.81 1.45
N GLY A 166 -2.27 7.99 1.59
CA GLY A 166 -2.65 9.00 2.56
C GLY A 166 -3.94 9.76 2.24
N ALA A 167 -4.53 9.52 1.06
CA ALA A 167 -5.85 9.99 0.67
C ALA A 167 -6.86 8.84 0.74
N GLY A 168 -8.14 9.15 0.64
CA GLY A 168 -9.21 8.17 0.66
C GLY A 168 -10.56 8.82 0.95
N LEU A 169 -11.62 8.03 0.80
CA LEU A 169 -12.98 8.44 1.19
C LEU A 169 -13.39 7.90 2.55
N VAL A 170 -12.74 6.82 2.99
CA VAL A 170 -13.07 6.08 4.21
C VAL A 170 -11.78 5.85 4.97
N PHE A 171 -11.84 6.01 6.29
CA PHE A 171 -10.73 5.75 7.19
C PHE A 171 -10.43 4.26 7.27
N ASN A 172 -9.15 3.91 7.24
CA ASN A 172 -8.68 2.56 7.49
C ASN A 172 -8.15 2.44 8.94
N TYR A 173 -7.70 1.24 9.29
CA TYR A 173 -7.14 0.98 10.61
C TYR A 173 -5.82 1.73 10.87
N ASP A 174 -4.98 1.86 9.84
CA ASP A 174 -3.73 2.61 9.96
C ASP A 174 -3.99 4.07 10.33
N ASP A 175 -5.01 4.70 9.75
CA ASP A 175 -5.39 6.07 10.07
C ASP A 175 -5.81 6.23 11.52
N TYR A 176 -6.52 5.23 12.04
CA TYR A 176 -6.90 5.15 13.45
C TYR A 176 -5.67 5.00 14.34
N GLN A 177 -4.75 4.08 14.01
CA GLN A 177 -3.50 3.87 14.74
C GLN A 177 -2.59 5.11 14.73
N LEU A 178 -2.42 5.74 13.56
CA LEU A 178 -1.70 7.01 13.44
C LEU A 178 -2.32 8.08 14.32
N GLY A 179 -3.66 8.13 14.38
CA GLY A 179 -4.41 9.01 15.26
C GLY A 179 -4.17 8.79 16.75
N LEU A 180 -4.14 7.53 17.20
CA LEU A 180 -3.83 7.18 18.58
C LEU A 180 -2.40 7.57 18.96
N LEU A 181 -1.43 7.35 18.06
CA LEU A 181 -0.04 7.79 18.26
C LEU A 181 0.07 9.31 18.31
N THR A 182 -0.62 10.03 17.42
CA THR A 182 -0.70 11.49 17.43
C THR A 182 -1.32 12.00 18.73
N ARG A 183 -2.39 11.36 19.22
CA ARG A 183 -3.02 11.68 20.49
C ARG A 183 -2.05 11.51 21.65
N ALA A 184 -1.40 10.35 21.73
CA ALA A 184 -0.44 10.04 22.78
C ALA A 184 0.67 11.11 22.80
N ALA A 185 1.19 11.48 21.63
CA ALA A 185 2.23 12.50 21.53
C ALA A 185 1.76 13.91 21.91
N ALA A 186 0.54 14.29 21.55
CA ALA A 186 -0.04 15.60 21.90
C ALA A 186 -0.28 15.75 23.42
N VAL A 187 -0.84 14.71 24.04
CA VAL A 187 -1.25 14.71 25.46
C VAL A 187 -0.07 14.71 26.42
N VAL A 188 1.02 14.03 26.06
CA VAL A 188 2.16 13.82 26.96
C VAL A 188 2.95 15.10 27.26
N ASP A 189 3.04 16.04 26.31
CA ASP A 189 3.94 17.22 26.44
C ASP A 189 3.24 18.58 26.22
N VAL A 190 2.07 18.64 25.59
CA VAL A 190 1.51 19.93 25.12
C VAL A 190 0.07 20.19 25.53
N ASP A 191 -0.88 19.28 25.26
CA ASP A 191 -2.30 19.49 25.55
C ASP A 191 -2.95 18.24 26.13
N GLU A 192 -3.11 18.21 27.46
CA GLU A 192 -3.73 17.11 28.21
C GLU A 192 -5.17 16.83 27.80
N ASN A 193 -5.88 17.82 27.24
CA ASN A 193 -7.29 17.71 26.87
C ASN A 193 -7.51 17.35 25.40
N TYR A 194 -6.43 17.11 24.64
CA TYR A 194 -6.55 16.76 23.23
C TYR A 194 -7.30 15.43 23.03
N VAL A 195 -8.41 15.49 22.29
CA VAL A 195 -9.21 14.34 21.91
C VAL A 195 -9.03 14.08 20.42
N PHE A 196 -8.50 12.91 20.09
CA PHE A 196 -8.43 12.46 18.70
C PHE A 196 -9.81 12.09 18.17
N ASN A 197 -10.13 12.58 16.97
CA ASN A 197 -11.29 12.14 16.21
C ASN A 197 -10.83 11.48 14.90
N ALA A 198 -11.31 10.27 14.64
CA ALA A 198 -11.01 9.55 13.40
C ALA A 198 -11.34 10.39 12.15
N TRP A 199 -12.37 11.23 12.18
CA TRP A 199 -12.82 12.03 11.05
C TRP A 199 -12.05 13.34 10.84
N SER A 200 -11.06 13.64 11.69
CA SER A 200 -10.36 14.92 11.69
C SER A 200 -9.68 15.29 10.36
N ASN A 201 -9.26 14.31 9.56
CA ASN A 201 -8.58 14.55 8.28
C ASN A 201 -9.45 14.28 7.03
N SER A 202 -10.76 14.04 7.21
CA SER A 202 -11.63 13.53 6.15
C SER A 202 -11.80 14.48 4.96
N TYR A 203 -11.99 15.78 5.19
CA TYR A 203 -12.18 16.75 4.11
C TYR A 203 -10.91 16.88 3.26
N ALA A 204 -9.75 16.91 3.93
CA ALA A 204 -8.46 16.96 3.25
C ALA A 204 -8.19 15.69 2.44
N MET A 205 -8.51 14.50 2.99
CA MET A 205 -8.37 13.22 2.30
C MET A 205 -9.30 13.09 1.09
N VAL A 206 -10.56 13.51 1.20
CA VAL A 206 -11.52 13.49 0.10
C VAL A 206 -11.08 14.43 -1.01
N ALA A 207 -10.70 15.67 -0.66
CA ALA A 207 -10.17 16.64 -1.62
C ALA A 207 -8.92 16.10 -2.34
N ALA A 208 -7.96 15.55 -1.57
CA ALA A 208 -6.76 14.93 -2.11
C ALA A 208 -7.08 13.77 -3.06
N THR A 209 -8.08 12.93 -2.74
CA THR A 209 -8.52 11.81 -3.59
C THR A 209 -8.91 12.28 -4.98
N PHE A 210 -9.75 13.32 -5.08
CA PHE A 210 -10.16 13.85 -6.37
C PHE A 210 -9.02 14.57 -7.09
N ILE A 211 -8.24 15.40 -6.39
CA ILE A 211 -7.11 16.13 -6.99
C ILE A 211 -6.08 15.15 -7.57
N LEU A 212 -5.67 14.15 -6.78
CA LEU A 212 -4.70 13.13 -7.20
C LEU A 212 -5.25 12.27 -8.34
N SER A 213 -6.54 11.93 -8.32
CA SER A 213 -7.15 11.16 -9.42
C SER A 213 -7.17 11.97 -10.72
N ILE A 214 -7.59 13.24 -10.67
CA ILE A 214 -7.71 14.10 -11.86
C ILE A 214 -6.33 14.42 -12.43
N ILE A 215 -5.45 15.01 -11.62
CA ILE A 215 -4.12 15.42 -12.08
C ILE A 215 -3.26 14.19 -12.37
N GLY A 216 -3.35 13.15 -11.53
CA GLY A 216 -2.66 11.89 -11.75
C GLY A 216 -3.04 11.22 -13.08
N THR A 217 -4.29 11.35 -13.52
CA THR A 217 -4.71 10.86 -14.84
C THR A 217 -3.94 11.55 -15.96
N LEU A 218 -3.80 12.88 -15.89
CA LEU A 218 -3.03 13.65 -16.87
C LEU A 218 -1.57 13.23 -16.87
N VAL A 219 -0.99 13.00 -15.68
CA VAL A 219 0.39 12.54 -15.53
C VAL A 219 0.57 11.14 -16.13
N VAL A 220 -0.32 10.20 -15.82
CA VAL A 220 -0.23 8.84 -16.34
C VAL A 220 -0.39 8.81 -17.86
N GLU A 221 -1.39 9.50 -18.41
CA GLU A 221 -1.64 9.51 -19.87
C GLU A 221 -0.53 10.21 -20.66
N ASN A 222 0.04 11.29 -20.13
CA ASN A 222 1.03 12.09 -20.87
C ASN A 222 2.48 11.66 -20.63
N ILE A 223 2.79 11.08 -19.47
CA ILE A 223 4.20 10.81 -19.06
C ILE A 223 4.48 9.32 -18.95
N LEU A 224 3.55 8.55 -18.38
CA LEU A 224 3.78 7.12 -18.14
C LEU A 224 3.39 6.27 -19.35
N ARG A 225 2.19 6.48 -19.90
CA ARG A 225 1.65 5.73 -21.03
C ARG A 225 2.58 5.71 -22.25
N PRO A 226 3.21 6.81 -22.70
CA PRO A 226 4.09 6.78 -23.87
C PRO A 226 5.34 5.90 -23.68
N LYS A 227 5.73 5.62 -22.42
CA LYS A 227 6.90 4.80 -22.09
C LYS A 227 6.56 3.31 -22.02
N VAL A 228 5.28 2.96 -21.97
CA VAL A 228 4.80 1.58 -21.95
C VAL A 228 4.34 1.22 -23.37
N LYS A 229 4.95 0.20 -23.98
CA LYS A 229 4.65 -0.22 -25.37
C LYS A 229 3.20 -0.69 -25.52
N GLU A 230 2.71 -0.77 -26.75
CA GLU A 230 1.35 -1.26 -27.01
C GLU A 230 1.16 -2.75 -26.67
N SER A 231 -0.07 -3.09 -26.28
CA SER A 231 -0.47 -4.42 -25.81
C SER A 231 -0.47 -5.47 -26.91
N ILE A 232 -0.24 -6.72 -26.52
CA ILE A 232 -0.66 -7.88 -27.30
C ILE A 232 -2.10 -8.18 -26.88
N LYS A 233 -3.01 -8.29 -27.84
CA LYS A 233 -4.37 -8.76 -27.57
C LYS A 233 -4.30 -10.25 -27.30
N GLU A 234 -4.74 -10.67 -26.12
CA GLU A 234 -5.17 -12.06 -25.93
C GLU A 234 -6.65 -12.13 -26.28
N GLU A 235 -6.99 -12.93 -27.29
CA GLU A 235 -8.37 -13.28 -27.58
C GLU A 235 -8.72 -14.52 -26.78
N ASP A 236 -9.68 -14.38 -25.87
CA ASP A 236 -10.26 -15.52 -25.17
C ASP A 236 -11.60 -15.92 -25.82
N ASN A 237 -11.82 -17.22 -26.01
CA ASN A 237 -13.04 -17.76 -26.62
C ASN A 237 -14.19 -17.95 -25.61
N LEU A 238 -14.26 -17.09 -24.59
CA LEU A 238 -15.28 -17.16 -23.53
C LEU A 238 -16.60 -16.53 -23.96
N VAL A 239 -17.71 -17.18 -23.60
CA VAL A 239 -19.07 -16.75 -23.92
C VAL A 239 -19.58 -15.73 -22.90
N ILE A 240 -20.21 -14.66 -23.40
CA ILE A 240 -20.85 -13.65 -22.56
C ILE A 240 -22.34 -13.99 -22.39
N SER A 241 -22.79 -14.17 -21.14
CA SER A 241 -24.18 -14.52 -20.81
C SER A 241 -24.84 -13.44 -19.96
N LYS A 242 -25.89 -12.80 -20.48
CA LYS A 242 -26.69 -11.82 -19.72
C LYS A 242 -27.42 -12.46 -18.54
N LYS A 243 -27.95 -13.68 -18.72
CA LYS A 243 -28.61 -14.43 -17.64
C LYS A 243 -27.61 -14.80 -16.55
N GLY A 244 -26.43 -15.29 -16.94
CA GLY A 244 -25.35 -15.59 -15.99
C GLY A 244 -24.96 -14.38 -15.16
N LEU A 245 -24.82 -13.22 -15.81
CA LEU A 245 -24.49 -11.96 -15.13
C LEU A 245 -25.58 -11.53 -14.14
N LEU A 246 -26.86 -11.67 -14.49
CA LEU A 246 -27.98 -11.33 -13.61
C LEU A 246 -27.99 -12.22 -12.35
N PHE A 247 -27.93 -13.54 -12.50
CA PHE A 247 -27.94 -14.46 -11.36
C PHE A 247 -26.69 -14.33 -10.49
N SER A 248 -25.53 -14.13 -11.10
CA SER A 248 -24.27 -13.84 -10.39
C SER A 248 -24.37 -12.53 -9.62
N GLY A 249 -24.97 -11.48 -10.21
CA GLY A 249 -25.22 -10.21 -9.54
C GLY A 249 -26.20 -10.31 -8.36
N ILE A 250 -27.27 -11.10 -8.49
CA ILE A 250 -28.20 -11.37 -7.38
C ILE A 250 -27.48 -12.07 -6.24
N ALA A 251 -26.68 -13.11 -6.55
CA ALA A 251 -25.90 -13.82 -5.55
C ALA A 251 -24.88 -12.89 -4.86
N PHE A 252 -24.20 -12.04 -5.63
CA PHE A 252 -23.29 -11.03 -5.09
C PHE A 252 -23.99 -10.10 -4.10
N VAL A 253 -25.15 -9.55 -4.45
CA VAL A 253 -25.92 -8.66 -3.56
C VAL A 253 -26.33 -9.39 -2.28
N ILE A 254 -26.85 -10.63 -2.38
CA ILE A 254 -27.24 -11.42 -1.21
C ILE A 254 -26.03 -11.67 -0.29
N LEU A 255 -24.90 -12.13 -0.86
CA LEU A 255 -23.69 -12.40 -0.08
C LEU A 255 -23.12 -11.13 0.56
N MET A 256 -23.15 -10.00 -0.15
CA MET A 256 -22.75 -8.70 0.40
C MET A 256 -23.67 -8.27 1.53
N LEU A 257 -24.99 -8.46 1.43
CA LEU A 257 -25.92 -8.14 2.51
C LEU A 257 -25.69 -9.02 3.74
N VAL A 258 -25.41 -10.31 3.55
CA VAL A 258 -25.05 -11.22 4.65
C VAL A 258 -23.75 -10.78 5.30
N PHE A 259 -22.72 -10.45 4.51
CA PHE A 259 -21.45 -9.98 5.03
C PHE A 259 -21.58 -8.63 5.78
N LEU A 260 -22.35 -7.68 5.25
CA LEU A 260 -22.66 -6.43 5.93
C LEU A 260 -23.43 -6.69 7.23
N TYR A 261 -24.34 -7.66 7.27
CA TYR A 261 -25.03 -8.04 8.50
C TYR A 261 -24.06 -8.55 9.57
N THR A 262 -23.03 -9.32 9.19
CA THR A 262 -22.05 -9.86 10.16
C THR A 262 -21.17 -8.82 10.84
N ILE A 263 -21.13 -7.58 10.33
CA ILE A 263 -20.33 -6.47 10.89
C ILE A 263 -21.15 -5.40 11.59
N ILE A 264 -22.48 -5.56 11.67
CA ILE A 264 -23.35 -4.62 12.42
C ILE A 264 -23.41 -5.08 13.88
N PRO A 265 -23.09 -4.22 14.87
CA PRO A 265 -23.21 -4.57 16.28
C PRO A 265 -24.68 -4.55 16.75
N GLY A 266 -25.03 -5.40 17.71
CA GLY A 266 -26.28 -5.28 18.48
C GLY A 266 -27.56 -5.89 17.89
N LEU A 267 -27.50 -6.59 16.74
CA LEU A 267 -28.64 -7.36 16.20
C LEU A 267 -28.48 -8.86 16.52
N PRO A 268 -29.58 -9.65 16.51
CA PRO A 268 -29.52 -11.09 16.80
C PRO A 268 -28.64 -11.85 15.81
N GLY A 269 -27.54 -12.44 16.27
CA GLY A 269 -26.59 -13.16 15.41
C GLY A 269 -25.79 -12.28 14.44
N SER A 270 -25.79 -10.96 14.65
CA SER A 270 -24.91 -10.01 13.96
C SER A 270 -23.62 -9.79 14.74
N GLY A 271 -22.65 -9.07 14.16
CA GLY A 271 -21.40 -8.72 14.84
C GLY A 271 -20.45 -9.89 15.09
N ILE A 272 -20.66 -11.05 14.43
CA ILE A 272 -19.82 -12.25 14.56
C ILE A 272 -18.36 -11.96 14.17
N LEU A 273 -18.15 -11.02 13.25
CA LEU A 273 -16.83 -10.64 12.79
C LEU A 273 -16.24 -9.43 13.54
N LEU A 274 -16.90 -8.95 14.59
CA LEU A 274 -16.41 -7.86 15.41
C LEU A 274 -15.66 -8.41 16.63
N ASP A 275 -14.56 -7.77 16.99
CA ASP A 275 -13.95 -7.94 18.31
C ASP A 275 -14.79 -7.22 19.37
N ASN A 276 -15.60 -7.98 20.10
CA ASN A 276 -16.48 -7.45 21.14
C ASN A 276 -15.73 -6.98 22.40
N SER A 277 -14.41 -7.17 22.50
CA SER A 277 -13.60 -6.69 23.62
C SER A 277 -13.28 -5.19 23.54
N GLN A 278 -13.32 -4.60 22.35
CA GLN A 278 -13.01 -3.19 22.13
C GLN A 278 -14.25 -2.31 22.30
N THR A 279 -14.06 -1.05 22.68
CA THR A 279 -15.15 -0.07 22.83
C THR A 279 -15.44 0.69 21.54
N ASP A 280 -14.39 1.05 20.80
CA ASP A 280 -14.52 1.84 19.58
C ASP A 280 -14.80 0.95 18.36
N TYR A 281 -15.85 1.25 17.60
CA TYR A 281 -16.27 0.42 16.46
C TYR A 281 -15.15 0.20 15.43
N VAL A 282 -14.30 1.20 15.20
CA VAL A 282 -13.15 1.07 14.28
C VAL A 282 -12.18 0.01 14.77
N ALA A 283 -11.92 -0.05 16.09
CA ALA A 283 -11.10 -1.08 16.70
C ALA A 283 -11.81 -2.44 16.74
N GLN A 284 -13.13 -2.48 16.99
CA GLN A 284 -13.93 -3.71 16.92
C GLN A 284 -13.90 -4.34 15.52
N LEU A 285 -13.97 -3.52 14.47
CA LEU A 285 -14.08 -3.99 13.09
C LEU A 285 -12.72 -4.24 12.43
N LEU A 286 -11.74 -3.35 12.65
CA LEU A 286 -10.48 -3.35 11.92
C LEU A 286 -9.25 -3.56 12.82
N GLY A 287 -9.45 -3.85 14.10
CA GLY A 287 -8.38 -4.18 15.03
C GLY A 287 -7.57 -5.41 14.63
N PRO A 288 -6.35 -5.58 15.18
CA PRO A 288 -5.50 -6.75 14.92
C PRO A 288 -6.17 -8.05 15.35
N ASP A 289 -6.99 -8.00 16.41
CA ASP A 289 -7.71 -9.16 16.95
C ASP A 289 -9.14 -9.27 16.39
N ALA A 290 -9.54 -8.39 15.46
CA ALA A 290 -10.87 -8.41 14.87
C ALA A 290 -11.01 -9.58 13.89
N PRO A 291 -11.97 -10.52 14.07
CA PRO A 291 -12.12 -11.63 13.14
C PRO A 291 -12.42 -11.19 11.69
N PHE A 292 -12.96 -9.98 11.51
CA PHE A 292 -13.17 -9.38 10.20
C PHE A 292 -11.87 -9.20 9.40
N THR A 293 -10.77 -8.72 10.00
CA THR A 293 -9.53 -8.44 9.27
C THR A 293 -8.94 -9.74 8.72
N ASP A 294 -8.87 -10.77 9.56
CA ASP A 294 -8.46 -12.12 9.19
C ASP A 294 -9.38 -12.75 8.14
N ALA A 295 -10.69 -12.58 8.29
CA ALA A 295 -11.68 -13.18 7.40
C ALA A 295 -11.85 -12.43 6.07
N PHE A 296 -11.44 -11.16 5.96
CA PHE A 296 -11.76 -10.30 4.82
C PHE A 296 -11.34 -10.93 3.49
N ALA A 297 -10.09 -11.36 3.38
CA ALA A 297 -9.56 -11.98 2.17
C ALA A 297 -10.28 -13.31 1.85
N PHE A 298 -10.60 -14.11 2.87
CA PHE A 298 -11.30 -15.37 2.71
C PHE A 298 -12.75 -15.18 2.26
N VAL A 299 -13.47 -14.22 2.85
CA VAL A 299 -14.83 -13.88 2.44
C VAL A 299 -14.83 -13.35 1.00
N PHE A 300 -13.88 -12.48 0.64
CA PHE A 300 -13.71 -12.02 -0.73
C PHE A 300 -13.55 -13.21 -1.71
N LEU A 301 -12.71 -14.19 -1.37
CA LEU A 301 -12.54 -15.40 -2.17
C LEU A 301 -13.85 -16.19 -2.29
N ILE A 302 -14.58 -16.41 -1.19
CA ILE A 302 -15.87 -17.13 -1.21
C ILE A 302 -16.87 -16.43 -2.13
N ILE A 303 -17.03 -15.11 -1.99
CA ILE A 303 -17.93 -14.31 -2.83
C ILE A 303 -17.56 -14.49 -4.29
N MET A 304 -16.27 -14.35 -4.61
CA MET A 304 -15.77 -14.51 -5.98
C MET A 304 -15.97 -15.92 -6.51
N MET A 305 -15.74 -16.96 -5.71
CA MET A 305 -15.96 -18.37 -6.09
C MET A 305 -17.44 -18.64 -6.40
N ILE A 306 -18.35 -18.21 -5.53
CA ILE A 306 -19.79 -18.44 -5.71
C ILE A 306 -20.30 -17.67 -6.94
N CYS A 307 -19.98 -16.37 -7.04
CA CYS A 307 -20.45 -15.53 -8.14
C CYS A 307 -19.90 -16.01 -9.49
N SER A 308 -18.61 -16.37 -9.53
CA SER A 308 -17.96 -16.89 -10.73
C SER A 308 -18.45 -18.29 -11.09
N GLY A 309 -18.73 -19.14 -10.11
CA GLY A 309 -19.33 -20.46 -10.32
C GLY A 309 -20.71 -20.35 -10.96
N ILE A 310 -21.61 -19.56 -10.37
CA ILE A 310 -22.95 -19.32 -10.91
C ILE A 310 -22.86 -18.80 -12.35
N TYR A 311 -22.03 -17.79 -12.60
CA TYR A 311 -21.83 -17.27 -13.94
C TYR A 311 -21.28 -18.33 -14.91
N GLY A 312 -20.24 -19.06 -14.50
CA GLY A 312 -19.54 -20.06 -15.30
C GLY A 312 -20.42 -21.22 -15.74
N PHE A 313 -21.22 -21.77 -14.81
CA PHE A 313 -22.15 -22.86 -15.13
C PHE A 313 -23.32 -22.40 -16.02
N ILE A 314 -23.89 -21.21 -15.77
CA ILE A 314 -24.99 -20.68 -16.60
C ILE A 314 -24.50 -20.30 -18.00
N SER A 315 -23.30 -19.74 -18.11
CA SER A 315 -22.68 -19.39 -19.40
C SER A 315 -22.11 -20.60 -20.15
N LYS A 316 -22.01 -21.75 -19.50
CA LYS A 316 -21.33 -22.97 -19.99
C LYS A 316 -19.83 -22.77 -20.27
N ASN A 317 -19.21 -21.74 -19.71
CA ASN A 317 -17.75 -21.58 -19.71
C ASN A 317 -17.09 -22.57 -18.74
N ILE A 318 -17.84 -23.04 -17.74
CA ILE A 318 -17.44 -24.12 -16.81
C ILE A 318 -18.46 -25.24 -16.98
N ILE A 319 -18.03 -26.44 -17.36
CA ILE A 319 -18.93 -27.56 -17.68
C ILE A 319 -19.12 -28.46 -16.46
N ASN A 320 -18.04 -28.75 -15.74
CA ASN A 320 -18.04 -29.66 -14.60
C ASN A 320 -17.27 -29.09 -13.40
N THR A 321 -17.32 -29.79 -12.26
CA THR A 321 -16.60 -29.41 -11.03
C THR A 321 -15.08 -29.45 -11.17
N ASN A 322 -14.54 -30.31 -12.04
CA ASN A 322 -13.11 -30.34 -12.32
C ASN A 322 -12.65 -29.07 -13.06
N ASP A 323 -13.41 -28.59 -14.04
CA ASP A 323 -13.15 -27.34 -14.74
C ASP A 323 -13.19 -26.14 -13.79
N PHE A 324 -14.09 -26.19 -12.80
CA PHE A 324 -14.15 -25.17 -11.73
C PHE A 324 -12.88 -25.18 -10.88
N SER A 325 -12.43 -26.36 -10.43
CA SER A 325 -11.19 -26.53 -9.66
C SER A 325 -9.96 -26.08 -10.45
N VAL A 326 -9.83 -26.49 -11.72
CA VAL A 326 -8.76 -26.03 -12.61
C VAL A 326 -8.88 -24.52 -12.86
N GLY A 327 -10.10 -23.99 -12.91
CA GLY A 327 -10.37 -22.56 -13.04
C GLY A 327 -9.77 -21.71 -11.91
N LEU A 328 -9.62 -22.26 -10.69
CA LEU A 328 -8.97 -21.58 -9.56
C LEU A 328 -7.44 -21.46 -9.71
N SER A 329 -6.81 -22.31 -10.53
CA SER A 329 -5.35 -22.37 -10.66
C SER A 329 -4.80 -21.70 -11.92
N LYS A 330 -5.62 -21.42 -12.94
CA LYS A 330 -5.14 -20.88 -14.24
C LYS A 330 -4.25 -19.64 -14.11
N GLU A 331 -4.57 -18.72 -13.20
CA GLU A 331 -3.75 -17.51 -13.02
C GLU A 331 -2.49 -17.73 -12.17
N PHE A 332 -2.25 -18.93 -11.64
CA PHE A 332 -1.00 -19.33 -10.98
C PHE A 332 0.07 -19.78 -11.98
N ASP A 333 -0.30 -20.05 -13.22
CA ASP A 333 0.66 -20.46 -14.25
C ASP A 333 1.74 -19.40 -14.43
N ASN A 334 3.00 -19.85 -14.47
CA ASN A 334 4.20 -19.02 -14.60
C ASN A 334 4.47 -18.03 -13.45
N LEU A 335 3.88 -18.21 -12.26
CA LEU A 335 4.16 -17.39 -11.08
C LEU A 335 5.35 -17.85 -10.22
N GLY A 336 6.05 -18.93 -10.60
CA GLY A 336 7.22 -19.41 -9.83
C GLY A 336 8.27 -18.31 -9.57
N TYR A 337 8.48 -17.43 -10.55
CA TYR A 337 9.38 -16.28 -10.39
C TYR A 337 8.91 -15.28 -9.32
N MET A 338 7.60 -15.04 -9.22
CA MET A 338 6.99 -14.15 -8.24
C MET A 338 7.24 -14.64 -6.82
N PHE A 339 7.00 -15.93 -6.57
CA PHE A 339 7.21 -16.53 -5.26
C PHE A 339 8.67 -16.47 -4.81
N ILE A 340 9.61 -16.75 -5.72
CA ILE A 340 11.05 -16.62 -5.46
C ILE A 340 11.41 -15.16 -5.11
N LEU A 341 10.88 -14.20 -5.87
CA LEU A 341 11.13 -12.79 -5.64
C LEU A 341 10.60 -12.34 -4.26
N MET A 342 9.41 -12.78 -3.87
CA MET A 342 8.82 -12.48 -2.56
C MET A 342 9.59 -13.12 -1.40
N PHE A 343 10.17 -14.30 -1.59
CA PHE A 343 11.05 -14.92 -0.58
C PHE A 343 12.30 -14.06 -0.29
N PHE A 344 13.02 -13.63 -1.32
CA PHE A 344 14.18 -12.79 -1.11
C PHE A 344 13.81 -11.38 -0.60
N ALA A 345 12.63 -10.89 -0.97
CA ALA A 345 12.10 -9.63 -0.49
C ALA A 345 11.78 -9.66 1.01
N SER A 346 11.12 -10.72 1.49
CA SER A 346 10.81 -10.87 2.90
C SER A 346 12.11 -10.92 3.73
N LEU A 347 13.12 -11.65 3.24
CA LEU A 347 14.44 -11.68 3.85
C LEU A 347 15.14 -10.31 3.86
N LEU A 348 15.06 -9.55 2.77
CA LEU A 348 15.61 -8.20 2.69
C LEU A 348 15.03 -7.28 3.77
N VAL A 349 13.69 -7.27 3.89
CA VAL A 349 12.98 -6.43 4.87
C VAL A 349 13.29 -6.88 6.30
N SER A 350 13.30 -8.20 6.54
CA SER A 350 13.64 -8.79 7.83
C SER A 350 15.04 -8.41 8.30
N ILE A 351 16.04 -8.51 7.43
CA ILE A 351 17.42 -8.08 7.72
C ILE A 351 17.49 -6.57 7.94
N LEU A 352 16.83 -5.76 7.12
CA LEU A 352 16.82 -4.31 7.29
C LEU A 352 16.26 -3.90 8.66
N ASN A 353 15.15 -4.51 9.08
CA ASN A 353 14.54 -4.26 10.39
C ASN A 353 15.43 -4.73 11.54
N TRP A 354 16.01 -5.94 11.45
CA TRP A 354 16.85 -6.49 12.51
C TRP A 354 18.13 -5.66 12.76
N THR A 355 18.70 -5.06 11.70
CA THR A 355 19.92 -4.26 11.81
C THR A 355 19.73 -2.91 12.49
N ASN A 356 18.48 -2.46 12.72
CA ASN A 356 18.12 -1.11 13.18
C ASN A 356 18.66 0.04 12.31
N LEU A 357 19.13 -0.25 11.09
CA LEU A 357 19.75 0.76 10.23
C LEU A 357 18.75 1.88 9.88
N GLY A 358 17.52 1.50 9.50
CA GLY A 358 16.46 2.46 9.21
C GLY A 358 16.11 3.31 10.44
N THR A 359 16.00 2.68 11.61
CA THR A 359 15.66 3.33 12.88
C THR A 359 16.69 4.38 13.30
N VAL A 360 17.99 4.06 13.19
CA VAL A 360 19.05 5.02 13.53
C VAL A 360 19.06 6.20 12.56
N VAL A 361 18.94 5.97 11.25
CA VAL A 361 18.85 7.07 10.28
C VAL A 361 17.61 7.93 10.52
N ALA A 362 16.47 7.32 10.83
CA ALA A 362 15.25 8.03 11.18
C ALA A 362 15.45 8.92 12.41
N SER A 363 16.08 8.40 13.47
CA SER A 363 16.38 9.20 14.66
C SER A 363 17.20 10.45 14.34
N TRP A 364 18.22 10.34 13.50
CA TRP A 364 19.03 11.49 13.09
C TRP A 364 18.25 12.52 12.29
N LEU A 365 17.34 12.07 11.41
CA LEU A 365 16.49 12.97 10.65
C LEU A 365 15.48 13.70 11.53
N ILE A 366 14.95 13.02 12.55
CA ILE A 366 14.05 13.61 13.56
C ILE A 366 14.81 14.61 14.42
N SER A 367 15.99 14.24 14.95
CA SER A 367 16.85 15.15 15.73
C SER A 367 17.33 16.35 14.90
N PHE A 368 17.65 16.13 13.62
CA PHE A 368 17.97 17.21 12.70
C PHE A 368 16.82 18.21 12.62
N MET A 369 15.57 17.73 12.51
CA MET A 369 14.42 18.61 12.44
C MET A 369 14.08 19.30 13.76
N SER A 370 14.20 18.60 14.90
CA SER A 370 13.94 19.20 16.21
C SER A 370 14.91 20.32 16.58
N ASN A 371 16.13 20.29 16.02
CA ASN A 371 17.14 21.33 16.24
C ASN A 371 16.95 22.56 15.33
N LEU A 372 16.03 22.51 14.37
CA LEU A 372 15.71 23.65 13.52
C LEU A 372 14.63 24.50 14.20
N GLU A 373 14.92 25.77 14.46
CA GLU A 373 13.96 26.75 14.98
C GLU A 373 12.99 27.26 13.89
N PHE A 374 12.51 26.37 13.04
CA PHE A 374 11.59 26.71 11.96
C PHE A 374 10.14 26.76 12.46
N THR A 375 9.38 27.72 11.96
CA THR A 375 7.94 27.87 12.22
C THR A 375 7.18 27.98 10.90
N GLY A 376 5.88 27.65 10.92
CA GLY A 376 5.00 27.79 9.75
C GLY A 376 5.47 26.99 8.53
N LEU A 377 5.54 27.65 7.37
CA LEU A 377 5.79 26.99 6.08
C LEU A 377 7.16 26.26 6.01
N PRO A 378 8.31 26.87 6.36
CA PRO A 378 9.60 26.16 6.40
C PRO A 378 9.59 24.84 7.20
N LEU A 379 8.84 24.78 8.31
CA LEU A 379 8.71 23.58 9.13
C LEU A 379 7.93 22.49 8.38
N ILE A 380 6.80 22.82 7.75
CA ILE A 380 6.00 21.91 6.94
C ILE A 380 6.82 21.32 5.79
N ILE A 381 7.59 22.16 5.09
CA ILE A 381 8.42 21.74 3.95
C ILE A 381 9.50 20.78 4.42
N THR A 382 10.18 21.11 5.51
CA THR A 382 11.24 20.28 6.07
C THR A 382 10.70 18.92 6.50
N MET A 383 9.57 18.88 7.22
CA MET A 383 8.92 17.63 7.60
C MET A 383 8.55 16.78 6.40
N PHE A 384 7.94 17.38 5.37
CA PHE A 384 7.55 16.64 4.18
C PHE A 384 8.76 15.93 3.54
N LEU A 385 9.88 16.64 3.39
CA LEU A 385 11.12 16.07 2.83
C LEU A 385 11.73 15.01 3.74
N VAL A 386 11.78 15.25 5.05
CA VAL A 386 12.31 14.29 6.04
C VAL A 386 11.52 12.98 6.01
N ILE A 387 10.19 13.04 6.02
CA ILE A 387 9.33 11.85 5.98
C ILE A 387 9.47 11.10 4.65
N VAL A 388 9.61 11.81 3.51
CA VAL A 388 9.91 11.16 2.22
C VAL A 388 11.23 10.40 2.28
N ILE A 389 12.28 10.99 2.87
CA ILE A 389 13.59 10.34 3.01
C ILE A 389 13.50 9.12 3.94
N MET A 390 12.84 9.26 5.10
CA MET A 390 12.62 8.15 6.05
C MET A 390 11.91 6.97 5.38
N SER A 391 10.95 7.25 4.51
CA SER A 391 10.15 6.25 3.82
C SER A 391 10.94 5.37 2.85
N PHE A 392 12.15 5.79 2.44
CA PHE A 392 13.02 4.90 1.68
C PHE A 392 13.50 3.71 2.49
N LEU A 393 13.85 3.92 3.77
CA LEU A 393 14.42 2.89 4.64
C LEU A 393 13.39 2.23 5.56
N ILE A 394 12.33 2.95 5.93
CA ILE A 394 11.24 2.42 6.75
C ILE A 394 9.95 2.58 5.95
N PRO A 395 9.58 1.64 5.08
CA PRO A 395 8.36 1.78 4.29
C PRO A 395 7.08 1.74 5.15
N ASP A 396 7.10 1.02 6.27
CA ASP A 396 5.96 0.88 7.18
C ASP A 396 5.58 2.21 7.85
N ALA A 397 4.30 2.59 7.75
CA ALA A 397 3.82 3.89 8.24
C ALA A 397 3.74 3.94 9.75
N ILE A 398 3.22 2.88 10.39
CA ILE A 398 3.04 2.84 11.84
C ILE A 398 4.41 2.88 12.53
N THR A 399 5.38 2.07 12.10
CA THR A 399 6.76 2.09 12.61
C THR A 399 7.39 3.47 12.50
N LYS A 400 7.26 4.14 11.33
CA LYS A 400 7.77 5.51 11.18
C LYS A 400 7.11 6.50 12.12
N TRP A 401 5.79 6.46 12.23
CA TRP A 401 5.06 7.42 13.05
C TRP A 401 5.25 7.18 14.54
N THR A 402 5.46 5.94 14.97
CA THR A 402 5.88 5.61 16.34
C THR A 402 7.22 6.25 16.69
N LEU A 403 8.16 6.28 15.76
CA LEU A 403 9.46 6.95 15.97
C LEU A 403 9.35 8.48 15.92
N ALA A 404 8.51 9.00 15.02
CA ALA A 404 8.47 10.43 14.72
C ALA A 404 7.50 11.21 15.61
N SER A 405 6.29 10.68 15.86
CA SER A 405 5.21 11.43 16.54
C SER A 405 5.60 12.01 17.90
N PRO A 406 6.36 11.33 18.80
CA PRO A 406 6.66 11.87 20.12
C PRO A 406 7.46 13.17 20.11
N ILE A 407 8.21 13.43 19.04
CA ILE A 407 9.01 14.65 18.87
C ILE A 407 8.31 15.62 17.92
N LEU A 408 7.79 15.11 16.79
CA LEU A 408 7.27 15.96 15.72
C LEU A 408 5.93 16.58 16.06
N VAL A 409 5.03 15.86 16.74
CA VAL A 409 3.72 16.41 17.10
C VAL A 409 3.87 17.57 18.09
N PRO A 410 4.61 17.45 19.21
CA PRO A 410 4.85 18.58 20.10
C PRO A 410 5.55 19.76 19.42
N LEU A 411 6.54 19.49 18.54
CA LEU A 411 7.24 20.52 17.78
C LEU A 411 6.28 21.38 16.94
N PHE A 412 5.34 20.73 16.24
CA PHE A 412 4.35 21.41 15.41
C PHE A 412 3.32 22.16 16.25
N MET A 413 2.85 21.57 17.36
CA MET A 413 1.92 22.25 18.27
C MET A 413 2.52 23.53 18.85
N LYS A 414 3.79 23.49 19.28
CA LYS A 414 4.53 24.67 19.77
C LYS A 414 4.70 25.74 18.68
N ALA A 415 4.65 25.35 17.41
CA ALA A 415 4.63 26.26 16.25
C ALA A 415 3.22 26.70 15.82
N ASN A 416 2.20 26.51 16.67
CA ASN A 416 0.78 26.80 16.41
C ASN A 416 0.15 25.99 15.28
N ILE A 417 0.62 24.76 15.03
CA ILE A 417 0.05 23.84 14.03
C ILE A 417 -0.63 22.67 14.74
N THR A 418 -1.83 22.30 14.29
CA THR A 418 -2.62 21.26 14.96
C THR A 418 -2.01 19.86 14.81
N PRO A 419 -2.22 18.95 15.78
CA PRO A 419 -1.76 17.56 15.67
C PRO A 419 -2.35 16.85 14.46
N ASP A 420 -3.63 17.10 14.17
CA ASP A 420 -4.35 16.56 13.02
C ASP A 420 -3.67 16.95 11.69
N PHE A 421 -3.28 18.22 11.55
CA PHE A 421 -2.56 18.68 10.36
C PHE A 421 -1.16 18.08 10.26
N THR A 422 -0.47 17.92 11.38
CA THR A 422 0.85 17.29 11.45
C THR A 422 0.78 15.84 10.96
N GLN A 423 -0.24 15.09 11.39
CA GLN A 423 -0.51 13.74 10.87
C GLN A 423 -0.85 13.76 9.38
N PHE A 424 -1.60 14.75 8.89
CA PHE A 424 -1.92 14.87 7.47
C PHE A 424 -0.66 15.10 6.61
N ILE A 425 0.27 15.95 7.06
CA ILE A 425 1.57 16.17 6.41
C ILE A 425 2.35 14.85 6.34
N PHE A 426 2.40 14.11 7.44
CA PHE A 426 3.04 12.79 7.49
C PHE A 426 2.45 11.84 6.46
N LYS A 427 1.11 11.69 6.42
CA LYS A 427 0.42 10.81 5.47
C LYS A 427 0.73 11.17 4.01
N ALA A 428 0.71 12.46 3.68
CA ALA A 428 1.02 12.96 2.35
C ALA A 428 2.46 12.60 1.92
N ALA A 429 3.43 12.85 2.80
CA ALA A 429 4.84 12.57 2.55
C ALA A 429 5.16 11.07 2.50
N ASP A 430 4.58 10.28 3.40
CA ASP A 430 4.71 8.83 3.47
C ASP A 430 4.26 8.16 2.17
N SER A 431 3.11 8.59 1.63
CA SER A 431 2.55 8.08 0.36
C SER A 431 3.53 8.21 -0.80
N VAL A 432 4.18 9.37 -0.91
CA VAL A 432 5.19 9.64 -1.94
C VAL A 432 6.40 8.74 -1.76
N GLY A 433 6.91 8.64 -0.54
CA GLY A 433 8.11 7.86 -0.23
C GLY A 433 7.93 6.36 -0.51
N LYS A 434 6.80 5.78 -0.10
CA LYS A 434 6.44 4.38 -0.38
C LYS A 434 6.47 4.06 -1.88
N GLY A 435 5.94 4.95 -2.71
CA GLY A 435 5.94 4.79 -4.17
C GLY A 435 7.32 4.87 -4.84
N MET A 436 8.36 5.30 -4.12
CA MET A 436 9.71 5.55 -4.66
C MET A 436 10.79 4.56 -4.18
N THR A 437 10.46 3.65 -3.25
CA THR A 437 11.45 2.76 -2.63
C THR A 437 11.35 1.31 -3.13
N PRO A 438 12.50 0.65 -3.43
CA PRO A 438 12.51 -0.77 -3.75
C PRO A 438 12.35 -1.68 -2.52
N PHE A 439 12.47 -1.13 -1.31
CA PHE A 439 12.30 -1.86 -0.05
C PHE A 439 10.83 -2.05 0.33
N PHE A 440 9.92 -1.35 -0.36
CA PHE A 440 8.50 -1.52 -0.15
C PHE A 440 8.03 -2.85 -0.75
N VAL A 441 7.42 -3.70 0.08
CA VAL A 441 7.01 -5.05 -0.33
C VAL A 441 6.04 -5.02 -1.52
N TYR A 442 5.10 -4.09 -1.54
CA TYR A 442 4.13 -3.99 -2.63
C TYR A 442 4.72 -3.49 -3.95
N PHE A 443 5.86 -2.78 -3.91
CA PHE A 443 6.63 -2.51 -5.12
C PHE A 443 7.13 -3.81 -5.75
N ILE A 444 7.52 -4.78 -4.92
CA ILE A 444 8.01 -6.08 -5.36
C ILE A 444 6.86 -6.96 -5.89
N VAL A 445 5.70 -6.92 -5.23
CA VAL A 445 4.47 -7.57 -5.73
C VAL A 445 4.09 -6.99 -7.11
N MET A 446 4.14 -5.66 -7.26
CA MET A 446 3.93 -5.01 -8.56
C MET A 446 4.94 -5.49 -9.61
N LEU A 447 6.24 -5.55 -9.30
CA LEU A 447 7.26 -6.05 -10.23
C LEU A 447 6.96 -7.47 -10.70
N ALA A 448 6.52 -8.33 -9.81
CA ALA A 448 6.16 -9.70 -10.16
C ALA A 448 4.95 -9.77 -11.10
N PHE A 449 3.93 -8.94 -10.88
CA PHE A 449 2.83 -8.82 -11.84
C PHE A 449 3.28 -8.24 -13.18
N LEU A 450 4.17 -7.23 -13.18
CA LEU A 450 4.73 -6.72 -14.42
C LEU A 450 5.48 -7.79 -15.21
N GLU A 451 6.21 -8.68 -14.52
CA GLU A 451 6.90 -9.80 -15.16
C GLU A 451 5.92 -10.86 -15.69
N LYS A 452 4.86 -11.18 -14.93
CA LYS A 452 3.79 -12.08 -15.39
C LYS A 452 3.17 -11.64 -16.73
N TYR A 453 2.89 -10.34 -16.87
CA TYR A 453 2.28 -9.77 -18.08
C TYR A 453 3.33 -9.27 -19.10
N ASN A 454 4.61 -9.61 -18.91
CA ASN A 454 5.68 -9.23 -19.82
C ASN A 454 5.82 -10.22 -20.97
N ASN A 455 5.11 -9.96 -22.07
CA ASN A 455 5.03 -10.92 -23.19
C ASN A 455 6.26 -10.93 -24.12
N LYS A 456 7.33 -10.16 -23.83
CA LYS A 456 8.53 -10.10 -24.69
C LYS A 456 9.82 -10.12 -23.87
N GLU A 457 10.61 -11.18 -24.00
CA GLU A 457 11.97 -11.30 -23.42
C GLU A 457 12.88 -10.09 -23.70
N SER A 458 12.62 -9.33 -24.79
CA SER A 458 13.37 -8.14 -25.17
C SER A 458 13.29 -6.96 -24.18
N ASN A 459 12.28 -6.92 -23.31
CA ASN A 459 12.06 -5.87 -22.32
C ASN A 459 12.12 -6.46 -20.90
N LYS A 460 13.31 -6.80 -20.41
CA LYS A 460 13.46 -7.32 -19.04
C LYS A 460 12.98 -6.29 -18.01
N ILE A 461 12.04 -6.70 -17.15
CA ILE A 461 11.66 -5.90 -15.98
C ILE A 461 12.83 -5.95 -15.00
N THR A 462 13.21 -4.80 -14.45
CA THR A 462 14.28 -4.68 -13.45
C THR A 462 13.83 -3.69 -12.39
N VAL A 463 14.26 -3.88 -11.13
CA VAL A 463 13.91 -3.01 -10.00
C VAL A 463 14.20 -1.54 -10.35
N PHE A 464 15.45 -1.24 -10.71
CA PHE A 464 15.88 0.11 -11.02
C PHE A 464 15.33 0.64 -12.36
N GLY A 465 15.02 -0.24 -13.31
CA GLY A 465 14.36 0.14 -14.56
C GLY A 465 12.93 0.63 -14.31
N THR A 466 12.18 -0.09 -13.47
CA THR A 466 10.82 0.29 -13.07
C THR A 466 10.81 1.54 -12.19
N LEU A 467 11.75 1.66 -11.24
CA LEU A 467 11.92 2.92 -10.48
C LEU A 467 12.22 4.10 -11.41
N LYS A 468 13.09 3.92 -12.40
CA LYS A 468 13.40 4.96 -13.39
C LYS A 468 12.18 5.31 -14.25
N LEU A 469 11.35 4.33 -14.58
CA LEU A 469 10.10 4.53 -15.31
C LEU A 469 9.11 5.37 -14.50
N LEU A 470 8.92 5.03 -13.21
CA LEU A 470 7.99 5.69 -12.30
C LEU A 470 8.48 7.04 -11.77
N ARG A 471 9.79 7.26 -11.68
CA ARG A 471 10.39 8.46 -11.06
C ARG A 471 9.77 9.79 -11.51
N PRO A 472 9.57 10.07 -12.82
CA PRO A 472 8.96 11.34 -13.22
C PRO A 472 7.53 11.49 -12.72
N THR A 473 6.76 10.40 -12.74
CA THR A 473 5.40 10.37 -12.20
C THR A 473 5.41 10.57 -10.69
N ALA A 474 6.30 9.87 -9.97
CA ALA A 474 6.46 9.99 -8.53
C ALA A 474 6.78 11.41 -8.07
N LEU A 475 7.71 12.08 -8.76
CA LEU A 475 8.09 13.46 -8.44
C LEU A 475 6.93 14.45 -8.67
N ILE A 476 6.12 14.23 -9.70
CA ILE A 476 4.95 15.08 -9.94
C ILE A 476 3.88 14.83 -8.87
N PHE A 477 3.65 13.57 -8.47
CA PHE A 477 2.78 13.26 -7.33
C PHE A 477 3.29 13.88 -6.03
N ALA A 478 4.61 13.91 -5.81
CA ALA A 478 5.21 14.61 -4.68
C ALA A 478 4.88 16.10 -4.68
N VAL A 479 5.02 16.75 -5.84
CA VAL A 479 4.66 18.16 -6.01
C VAL A 479 3.16 18.39 -5.82
N ILE A 480 2.30 17.51 -6.32
CA ILE A 480 0.85 17.62 -6.14
C ILE A 480 0.48 17.52 -4.65
N TRP A 481 1.02 16.51 -3.95
CA TRP A 481 0.81 16.37 -2.50
C TRP A 481 1.28 17.59 -1.72
N PHE A 482 2.47 18.08 -2.07
CA PHE A 482 3.03 19.27 -1.46
C PHE A 482 2.14 20.51 -1.67
N ILE A 483 1.61 20.69 -2.89
CA ILE A 483 0.66 21.78 -3.19
C ILE A 483 -0.64 21.60 -2.40
N ILE A 484 -1.16 20.38 -2.26
CA ILE A 484 -2.36 20.10 -1.46
C ILE A 484 -2.12 20.52 -0.01
N VAL A 485 -1.02 20.06 0.60
CA VAL A 485 -0.66 20.39 1.99
C VAL A 485 -0.54 21.91 2.19
N ILE A 486 0.20 22.60 1.32
CA ILE A 486 0.35 24.06 1.41
C ILE A 486 -0.99 24.77 1.19
N GLY A 487 -1.79 24.29 0.25
CA GLY A 487 -3.11 24.85 -0.04
C GLY A 487 -4.02 24.81 1.18
N PHE A 488 -4.08 23.68 1.89
CA PHE A 488 -4.84 23.59 3.13
C PHE A 488 -4.29 24.55 4.20
N PHE A 489 -2.97 24.59 4.39
CA PHE A 489 -2.33 25.49 5.37
C PHE A 489 -2.61 26.97 5.09
N VAL A 490 -2.43 27.45 3.86
CA VAL A 490 -2.55 28.86 3.51
C VAL A 490 -4.01 29.32 3.47
N ILE A 491 -4.93 28.48 2.99
CA ILE A 491 -6.36 28.81 2.92
C ILE A 491 -7.00 28.68 4.32
N GLY A 492 -6.41 27.89 5.22
CA GLY A 492 -6.94 27.66 6.56
C GLY A 492 -8.21 26.81 6.56
N LEU A 493 -8.38 25.93 5.57
CA LEU A 493 -9.58 25.09 5.45
C LEU A 493 -9.64 24.04 6.57
N PRO A 494 -10.83 23.78 7.16
CA PRO A 494 -10.98 22.72 8.13
C PRO A 494 -10.60 21.37 7.51
N LEU A 495 -9.84 20.57 8.25
CA LEU A 495 -9.38 19.26 7.80
C LEU A 495 -10.49 18.19 7.86
N GLY A 496 -11.53 18.43 8.67
CA GLY A 496 -12.65 17.52 8.91
C GLY A 496 -13.77 18.16 9.75
N PRO A 497 -14.88 17.44 10.00
CA PRO A 497 -16.09 17.96 10.63
C PRO A 497 -15.91 18.50 12.05
N THR A 498 -14.97 17.94 12.81
CA THR A 498 -14.68 18.30 14.21
C THR A 498 -13.24 18.77 14.41
N ALA A 499 -12.45 18.84 13.34
CA ALA A 499 -11.06 19.27 13.42
C ALA A 499 -10.97 20.79 13.44
N ALA A 500 -10.03 21.30 14.23
CA ALA A 500 -9.59 22.68 14.11
C ALA A 500 -8.97 22.93 12.72
N ALA A 501 -8.86 24.20 12.34
CA ALA A 501 -8.11 24.60 11.15
C ALA A 501 -6.65 24.11 11.24
N PRO A 502 -5.86 24.19 10.15
CA PRO A 502 -4.46 23.78 10.15
C PRO A 502 -3.60 24.49 11.21
N THR A 503 -4.04 25.65 11.69
CA THR A 503 -3.43 26.41 12.78
C THR A 503 -4.32 26.39 14.01
N LEU A 504 -3.67 26.39 15.19
CA LEU A 504 -4.33 26.50 16.51
C LEU A 504 -5.03 27.84 16.73
#